data_AF-A0A2W1U6Y9-F1
#
_entry.id   AF-A0A2W1U6Y9-F1
#
_cell.length_a   1.000
_cell.length_b   1.000
_cell.length_c   1.000
_cell.angle_alpha   90.00
_cell.angle_beta   90.00
_cell.angle_gamma   90.00
#
_symmetry.space_group_name_H-M   'P 1'
#
loop_
_entity.id
_entity.type
_entity.pdbx_description
1 polymer ?
#
loop_
_entity_poly.entity_id
_entity_poly.type
_entity_poly.pdbx_seq_one_letter_code
_entity_poly.pdbx_strand_id
1 'polypeptide(L)' 'MVVIWIVIAVVVVLGALLVVLEVQNRRRRRALEDLEDFSDPTAGSRAMVEADAARSTAEGVSRTAHPGGSASSGMFSG' A
#
# COMPACT_ATOMS: atom_id res chain seq x y z
N MET A 1 23.41 -28.52 6.26
CA MET A 1 22.57 -29.00 5.14
C MET A 1 21.21 -28.30 5.12
N VAL A 2 20.33 -28.48 6.12
CA VAL A 2 18.98 -27.86 6.14
C VAL A 2 18.99 -26.34 6.06
N VAL A 3 19.84 -25.68 6.85
CA VAL A 3 19.94 -24.19 6.88
C VAL A 3 20.27 -23.61 5.50
N ILE A 4 21.15 -24.27 4.75
CA ILE A 4 21.55 -23.82 3.40
C ILE A 4 20.34 -23.81 2.47
N TRP A 5 19.50 -24.84 2.52
CA TRP A 5 18.29 -24.92 1.72
C TRP A 5 17.26 -23.84 2.07
N ILE A 6 17.12 -23.51 3.36
CA ILE A 6 16.24 -22.42 3.81
C ILE A 6 16.71 -21.09 3.23
N VAL A 7 18.01 -20.79 3.32
CA VAL A 7 18.58 -19.54 2.77
C VAL A 7 18.34 -19.46 1.26
N ILE A 8 18.58 -20.54 0.52
CA ILE A 8 18.31 -20.59 -0.92
C ILE A 8 16.83 -20.32 -1.20
N ALA A 9 15.92 -20.97 -0.48
CA ALA A 9 14.49 -20.77 -0.65
C ALA A 9 14.07 -19.31 -0.41
N VAL A 10 14.60 -18.68 0.64
CA VAL A 10 14.32 -17.26 0.93
C VAL A 10 14.83 -16.35 -0.19
N VAL A 11 16.06 -16.57 -0.67
CA VAL A 11 16.63 -15.79 -1.79
C VAL A 11 15.79 -15.95 -3.06
N VAL A 12 15.35 -17.18 -3.37
CA VAL A 12 14.49 -17.45 -4.53
C VAL A 12 13.14 -16.74 -4.39
N VAL A 13 12.50 -16.79 -3.21
CA VAL A 13 11.23 -16.10 -2.96
C VAL A 13 11.39 -14.59 -3.09
N LEU A 14 12.42 -14.00 -2.50
CA LEU A 14 12.70 -12.57 -2.61
C LEU A 14 12.95 -12.16 -4.07
N GLY A 15 13.75 -12.95 -4.81
CA GLY A 15 13.97 -12.73 -6.23
C GLY A 15 12.69 -12.77 -7.05
N ALA A 16 11.83 -13.77 -6.81
CA ALA A 16 10.54 -13.89 -7.47
C ALA A 16 9.61 -12.71 -7.17
N LEU A 17 9.54 -12.27 -5.91
CA LEU A 17 8.74 -11.10 -5.52
C LEU A 17 9.22 -9.82 -6.22
N LEU A 18 10.53 -9.60 -6.30
CA LEU A 18 11.11 -8.45 -7.01
C LEU A 18 10.78 -8.49 -8.51
N VAL A 19 10.84 -9.66 -9.14
CA VAL A 19 10.47 -9.82 -10.56
C VAL A 19 8.99 -9.52 -10.76
N VAL A 20 8.11 -10.01 -9.89
CA VAL A 20 6.66 -9.71 -9.97
C VAL A 20 6.41 -8.21 -9.81
N LEU A 21 7.06 -7.57 -8.85
CA LEU A 21 6.98 -6.12 -8.64
C LEU A 21 7.46 -5.36 -9.87
N GLU A 22 8.59 -5.75 -10.45
CA GLU A 22 9.13 -5.14 -11.67
C GLU A 22 8.16 -5.29 -12.86
N VAL A 23 7.54 -6.47 -13.03
CA VAL A 23 6.54 -6.69 -14.08
C VAL A 23 5.29 -5.83 -13.85
N GLN A 24 4.80 -5.76 -12.62
CA GLN A 24 3.66 -4.90 -12.26
C GLN A 24 4.01 -3.42 -12.45
N ASN A 25 5.21 -3.01 -12.05
CA ASN A 25 5.69 -1.64 -12.16
C ASN A 25 5.87 -1.23 -13.62
N ARG A 26 6.40 -2.12 -14.48
CA ARG A 26 6.45 -1.89 -15.94
C ARG A 26 5.07 -1.79 -16.55
N ARG A 27 4.13 -2.64 -16.15
CA ARG A 27 2.73 -2.57 -16.63
C ARG A 27 2.06 -1.26 -16.20
N ARG A 28 2.25 -0.84 -14.94
CA ARG A 28 1.75 0.43 -14.41
C ARG A 28 2.39 1.63 -15.10
N ARG A 29 3.71 1.60 -15.33
CA ARG A 29 4.42 2.66 -16.05
C ARG A 29 3.91 2.83 -17.47
N ARG A 30 3.65 1.73 -18.20
CA ARG A 30 3.05 1.83 -19.54
C ARG A 30 1.66 2.46 -19.52
N ALA A 31 0.83 2.13 -18.52
CA ALA A 31 -0.48 2.74 -18.35
C ALA A 31 -0.41 4.22 -17.91
N LEU A 32 0.68 4.64 -17.29
CA LEU A 32 0.94 6.03 -16.89
C LEU A 32 1.56 6.84 -18.04
N GLU A 33 2.43 6.24 -18.86
CA GLU A 33 2.97 6.85 -20.09
C GLU A 33 1.85 7.19 -21.08
N ASP A 34 0.82 6.32 -21.21
CA ASP A 34 -0.39 6.62 -21.98
C ASP A 34 -1.22 7.80 -21.40
N LEU A 35 -1.04 8.10 -20.11
CA LEU A 35 -1.67 9.25 -19.44
C LEU A 35 -0.82 10.53 -19.53
N GLU A 36 0.49 10.40 -19.71
CA GLU A 36 1.44 11.53 -19.76
C GLU A 36 1.33 12.32 -21.07
N ASP A 37 0.76 11.73 -22.13
CA ASP A 37 0.35 12.45 -23.36
C ASP A 37 -0.84 13.43 -23.09
N PHE A 38 -1.59 13.22 -22.01
CA PHE A 38 -2.65 14.11 -21.49
C PHE A 38 -2.20 14.83 -20.21
N SER A 39 -1.01 15.45 -20.24
CA SER A 39 -0.42 16.21 -19.12
C SER A 39 -1.35 17.32 -18.60
N ASP A 40 -2.27 16.95 -17.70
CA ASP A 40 -3.07 17.84 -16.87
C ASP A 40 -2.37 17.92 -15.50
N PRO A 41 -1.82 19.08 -15.11
CA PRO A 41 -1.09 19.26 -13.85
C PRO A 41 -1.95 19.01 -12.59
N THR A 42 -3.26 18.80 -12.74
CA THR A 42 -4.17 18.42 -11.65
C THR A 42 -4.22 16.92 -11.36
N ALA A 43 -3.61 16.07 -12.21
CA ALA A 43 -3.58 14.62 -11.99
C ALA A 43 -2.82 14.25 -10.70
N GLY A 44 -1.71 14.94 -10.41
CA GLY A 44 -0.93 14.73 -9.19
C GLY A 44 -1.69 15.14 -7.91
N SER A 45 -2.45 16.23 -7.98
CA SER A 45 -3.27 16.67 -6.84
C SER A 45 -4.47 15.74 -6.62
N ARG A 46 -5.11 15.25 -7.68
CA ARG A 46 -6.16 14.22 -7.59
C ARG A 46 -5.64 12.91 -7.03
N ALA A 47 -4.44 12.47 -7.43
CA ALA A 47 -3.83 11.25 -6.90
C ALA A 47 -3.50 11.37 -5.40
N MET A 48 -3.04 12.54 -4.95
CA MET A 48 -2.85 12.81 -3.51
C MET A 48 -4.18 12.81 -2.75
N VAL A 49 -5.21 13.46 -3.29
CA VAL A 49 -6.55 13.48 -2.68
C VAL A 49 -7.17 12.08 -2.63
N GLU A 50 -7.00 11.27 -3.68
CA GLU A 50 -7.47 9.89 -3.72
C GLU A 50 -6.71 9.00 -2.72
N ALA A 51 -5.40 9.19 -2.57
CA ALA A 51 -4.61 8.48 -1.57
C ALA A 51 -5.05 8.84 -0.14
N ASP A 52 -5.38 10.10 0.11
CA ASP A 52 -5.87 10.56 1.41
C ASP A 52 -7.30 10.09 1.69
N ALA A 53 -8.16 10.03 0.66
CA ALA A 53 -9.50 9.44 0.73
C ALA A 53 -9.44 7.92 0.98
N ALA A 54 -8.55 7.20 0.32
CA ALA A 54 -8.30 5.77 0.55
C ALA A 54 -7.77 5.51 1.98
N ARG A 55 -6.94 6.41 2.51
CA ARG A 55 -6.48 6.35 3.90
C ARG A 55 -7.60 6.62 4.89
N SER A 56 -8.39 7.66 4.67
CA SER A 56 -9.54 8.03 5.51
C SER A 56 -10.60 6.92 5.54
N THR A 57 -10.89 6.29 4.40
CA THR A 57 -11.78 5.13 4.33
C THR A 57 -11.20 3.92 5.04
N ALA A 58 -9.90 3.64 4.93
CA ALA A 58 -9.25 2.56 5.69
C ALA A 58 -9.27 2.81 7.21
N GLU A 59 -9.08 4.05 7.66
CA GLU A 59 -9.21 4.44 9.06
C GLU A 59 -10.65 4.35 9.55
N GLY A 60 -11.63 4.72 8.71
CA GLY A 60 -13.05 4.56 8.99
C GLY A 60 -13.46 3.09 9.11
N VAL A 61 -12.99 2.23 8.18
CA VAL A 61 -13.25 0.78 8.18
C VAL A 61 -12.57 0.10 9.37
N SER A 62 -11.37 0.52 9.76
CA SER A 62 -10.72 -0.03 10.95
C SER A 62 -11.43 0.38 12.25
N ARG A 63 -11.93 1.62 12.33
CA ARG A 63 -12.74 2.10 13.46
C ARG A 63 -14.12 1.42 13.54
N THR A 64 -14.74 1.08 12.41
CA THR A 64 -16.00 0.31 12.39
C THR A 64 -15.80 -1.19 12.60
N ALA A 65 -14.64 -1.74 12.26
CA ALA A 65 -14.27 -3.14 12.55
C ALA A 65 -13.96 -3.37 14.04
N HIS A 66 -13.53 -2.33 14.76
CA HIS A 66 -13.37 -2.35 16.23
C HIS A 66 -14.23 -1.26 16.91
N PRO A 67 -15.57 -1.41 16.90
CA PRO A 67 -16.48 -0.44 17.48
C PRO A 67 -16.42 -0.56 19.02
N GLY A 68 -15.41 0.05 19.64
CA GLY A 68 -15.26 0.04 21.10
C GLY A 68 -13.84 0.29 21.64
N GLY A 69 -12.81 0.36 20.80
CA GLY A 69 -11.42 0.49 21.28
C GLY A 69 -10.88 1.92 21.48
N SER A 70 -11.52 2.94 20.92
CA SER A 70 -10.92 4.29 20.82
C SER A 70 -11.42 5.32 21.83
N ALA A 71 -12.12 4.91 22.89
CA ALA A 71 -12.68 5.83 23.90
C ALA A 71 -12.19 5.57 25.34
N SER A 72 -11.03 4.91 25.53
CA SER A 72 -10.50 4.64 26.89
C SER A 72 -9.28 5.48 27.31
N SER A 73 -9.00 6.63 26.67
CA SER A 73 -7.93 7.53 27.13
C SER A 73 -8.45 8.93 27.48
N GLY A 74 -9.57 9.00 28.17
CA GLY A 74 -10.16 10.27 28.59
C GLY A 74 -11.21 10.13 29.68
N MET A 75 -10.96 9.36 30.74
CA MET A 75 -11.58 9.49 32.07
C MET A 75 -11.13 8.33 32.95
N PHE A 76 -10.13 8.57 33.80
CA PHE A 76 -10.14 7.98 35.13
C PHE A 76 -10.37 9.12 36.13
N SER A 77 -11.47 8.96 36.85
CA SER A 77 -11.98 9.76 37.94
C SER A 77 -11.27 9.37 39.24
N GLY A 78 -10.93 10.35 40.08
CA GLY A 78 -10.35 10.16 41.41
C GLY A 78 -9.39 11.27 41.79
#